data_AF-A0A1B9D6M0-F1
#
_entry.id   AF-A0A1B9D6M0-F1
#
_cell.length_a   1.000
_cell.length_b   1.000
_cell.length_c   1.000
_cell.angle_alpha   90.00
_cell.angle_beta   90.00
_cell.angle_gamma   90.00
#
_symmetry.space_group_name_H-M   'P 1'
#
loop_
_entity.id
_entity.type
_entity.pdbx_description
1 polymer ?
#
loop_
_entity_poly.entity_id
_entity_poly.type
_entity_poly.pdbx_seq_one_letter_code
_entity_poly.pdbx_strand_id
1 'polypeptide(L)'
;MPLSLSNRDQNSGHLFYNRRLRSATTRFSVRMKHDDRKQTAALVLSILLVAIGAGWMMLLNVLKPTGAVGESSIIGDRDSGAIYARIDGRLYPALNLTSARLATGTANQPTWVKRSEIAKYPTGPLIGIPGAPAAMPVNRGAISAWAVCDTAGRPRSGEKPVVTSIAGTLNGGGRAAPLADDAGVLVTFEGNTYVIWGGKRSQVDPASRAITLSLGLDPGVTSPVEISRALFDGLPATEPLRVPDVPQAGAPSTWVSGSQVGAVLQ
;
A
#
# COMPACT_ATOMS: atom_id res chain seq x y z
N MET A 1 86.03 14.73 -38.80
CA MET A 1 85.78 13.38 -38.26
C MET A 1 84.30 13.06 -38.44
N PRO A 2 83.92 12.08 -39.28
CA PRO A 2 82.51 11.77 -39.47
C PRO A 2 81.94 11.11 -38.20
N LEU A 3 80.81 11.61 -37.70
CA LEU A 3 80.08 11.01 -36.59
C LEU A 3 79.50 9.67 -37.06
N SER A 4 80.06 8.58 -36.54
CA SER A 4 79.54 7.23 -36.76
C SER A 4 78.08 7.14 -36.29
N LEU A 5 77.15 6.83 -37.20
CA LEU A 5 75.77 6.50 -36.86
C LEU A 5 75.77 5.30 -35.89
N SER A 6 75.17 5.51 -34.71
CA SER A 6 75.08 4.47 -33.68
C SER A 6 74.24 3.30 -34.21
N ASN A 7 74.81 2.09 -34.16
CA ASN A 7 74.10 0.88 -34.58
C ASN A 7 73.02 0.52 -33.54
N ARG A 8 71.94 -0.17 -33.95
CA ARG A 8 70.83 -0.58 -33.07
C ARG A 8 71.33 -1.33 -31.83
N ASP A 9 72.36 -2.14 -32.02
CA ASP A 9 72.99 -2.91 -30.95
C ASP A 9 73.72 -2.00 -29.95
N GLN A 10 74.42 -0.97 -30.43
CA GLN A 10 75.10 0.02 -29.58
C GLN A 10 74.09 0.83 -28.75
N ASN A 11 72.96 1.23 -29.36
CA ASN A 11 71.89 1.92 -28.63
C ASN A 11 71.24 0.99 -27.58
N SER A 12 71.00 -0.27 -27.93
CA SER A 12 70.45 -1.26 -26.99
C SER A 12 71.38 -1.51 -25.80
N GLY A 13 72.70 -1.58 -26.05
CA GLY A 13 73.74 -1.72 -25.03
C GLY A 13 73.83 -0.50 -24.12
N HIS A 14 73.79 0.71 -24.70
CA HIS A 14 73.77 1.97 -23.94
C HIS A 14 72.52 2.07 -23.03
N LEU A 15 71.32 1.75 -23.55
CA LEU A 15 70.09 1.72 -22.77
C LEU A 15 70.11 0.63 -21.68
N PHE A 16 70.75 -0.51 -21.92
CA PHE A 16 70.95 -1.55 -20.91
C PHE A 16 71.90 -1.08 -19.80
N TYR A 17 73.02 -0.44 -20.16
CA TYR A 17 74.00 0.09 -19.21
C TYR A 17 73.39 1.17 -18.31
N ASN A 18 72.66 2.14 -18.90
CA ASN A 18 71.96 3.18 -18.13
C ASN A 18 70.91 2.61 -17.17
N ARG A 19 70.19 1.54 -17.57
CA ARG A 19 69.27 0.83 -16.67
C ARG A 19 69.99 0.19 -15.49
N ARG A 20 71.18 -0.39 -15.73
CA ARG A 20 71.98 -1.03 -14.68
C ARG A 20 72.50 0.01 -13.68
N LEU A 21 72.97 1.15 -14.16
CA LEU A 21 73.38 2.27 -13.31
C LEU A 21 72.21 2.82 -12.49
N ARG A 22 71.02 2.98 -13.09
CA ARG A 22 69.82 3.43 -12.38
C ARG A 22 69.39 2.44 -11.29
N SER A 23 69.44 1.13 -11.55
CA SER A 23 69.15 0.11 -10.53
C SER A 23 70.20 0.08 -9.43
N ALA A 24 71.48 0.23 -9.78
CA ALA A 24 72.58 0.27 -8.80
C ALA A 24 72.45 1.48 -7.86
N THR A 25 72.09 2.65 -8.39
CA THR A 25 71.94 3.88 -7.60
C THR A 25 70.65 3.90 -6.77
N THR A 26 69.52 3.45 -7.32
CA THR A 26 68.23 3.50 -6.62
C THR A 26 67.97 2.32 -5.68
N ARG A 27 68.53 1.13 -5.96
CA ARG A 27 68.27 -0.11 -5.21
C ARG A 27 69.52 -0.79 -4.66
N PHE A 28 70.69 -0.13 -4.75
CA PHE A 28 71.99 -0.68 -4.34
C PHE A 28 72.30 -2.07 -4.90
N SER A 29 71.73 -2.41 -6.06
CA SER A 29 71.84 -3.74 -6.66
C SER A 29 71.77 -3.69 -8.18
N VAL A 30 72.67 -4.43 -8.84
CA VAL A 30 72.73 -4.59 -10.30
C VAL A 30 71.93 -5.79 -10.81
N ARG A 31 71.41 -6.63 -9.90
CA ARG A 31 70.57 -7.79 -10.25
C ARG A 31 69.18 -7.25 -10.58
N MET A 32 68.94 -6.98 -11.87
CA MET A 32 67.64 -6.55 -12.43
C MET A 32 66.55 -7.64 -12.29
N LYS A 33 66.23 -8.04 -11.05
CA LYS A 33 65.32 -9.15 -10.74
C LYS A 33 63.83 -8.77 -10.94
N HIS A 34 63.51 -7.49 -10.96
CA HIS A 34 62.17 -6.96 -11.18
C HIS A 34 62.10 -6.26 -12.54
N ASP A 35 61.08 -6.58 -13.34
CA ASP A 35 60.83 -5.95 -14.63
C ASP A 35 60.01 -4.66 -14.42
N ASP A 36 60.70 -3.56 -14.10
CA ASP A 36 60.09 -2.25 -13.87
C ASP A 36 59.28 -1.75 -15.08
N ARG A 37 59.54 -2.26 -16.30
CA ARG A 37 58.79 -1.93 -17.52
C ARG A 37 57.34 -2.41 -17.45
N LYS A 38 57.10 -3.60 -16.89
CA LYS A 38 55.74 -4.13 -16.75
C LYS A 38 54.95 -3.37 -15.69
N GLN A 39 55.61 -2.98 -14.59
CA GLN A 39 54.99 -2.17 -13.54
C GLN A 39 54.66 -0.75 -14.01
N THR A 40 55.60 -0.09 -14.71
CA THR A 40 55.36 1.23 -15.30
C THR A 40 54.33 1.19 -16.40
N ALA A 41 54.35 0.17 -17.28
CA ALA A 41 53.31 -0.01 -18.29
C ALA A 41 51.92 -0.25 -17.67
N ALA A 42 51.84 -1.04 -16.58
CA ALA A 42 50.58 -1.26 -15.86
C ALA A 42 50.06 0.04 -15.21
N LEU A 43 50.94 0.88 -14.68
CA LEU A 43 50.58 2.18 -14.10
C LEU A 43 50.14 3.20 -15.16
N VAL A 44 50.81 3.24 -16.31
CA VAL A 44 50.38 4.08 -17.44
C VAL A 44 49.04 3.60 -17.98
N LEU A 45 48.85 2.29 -18.11
CA LEU A 45 47.59 1.70 -18.55
C LEU A 45 46.45 2.02 -17.57
N SER A 46 46.68 1.93 -16.25
CA SER A 46 45.64 2.26 -15.27
C SER A 46 45.28 3.74 -15.30
N ILE A 47 46.26 4.64 -15.45
CA ILE A 47 46.00 6.09 -15.61
C ILE A 47 45.18 6.34 -16.88
N LEU A 48 45.52 5.70 -18.00
CA LEU A 48 44.76 5.84 -19.24
C LEU A 48 43.31 5.35 -19.09
N LEU A 49 43.10 4.20 -18.43
CA LEU A 49 41.75 3.69 -18.18
C LEU A 49 40.94 4.61 -17.26
N VAL A 50 41.56 5.19 -16.23
CA VAL A 50 40.91 6.18 -15.36
C VAL A 50 40.55 7.45 -16.14
N ALA A 51 41.46 7.95 -16.99
CA ALA A 51 41.21 9.12 -17.82
C ALA A 51 40.06 8.88 -18.82
N ILE A 52 40.02 7.70 -19.45
CA ILE A 52 38.92 7.29 -20.33
C ILE A 52 37.61 7.18 -19.54
N GLY A 53 37.64 6.57 -18.35
CA GLY A 53 36.47 6.45 -17.48
C GLY A 53 35.92 7.81 -17.04
N ALA A 54 36.80 8.73 -16.62
CA ALA A 54 36.43 10.10 -16.26
C ALA A 54 35.87 10.88 -17.46
N GLY A 55 36.50 10.76 -18.63
CA GLY A 55 36.01 11.34 -19.88
C GLY A 55 34.62 10.81 -20.27
N TRP A 56 34.41 9.50 -20.11
CA TRP A 56 33.12 8.86 -20.36
C TRP A 56 32.03 9.36 -19.41
N MET A 57 32.33 9.46 -18.10
CA MET A 57 31.39 10.03 -17.13
C MET A 57 31.05 11.49 -17.43
N MET A 58 32.04 12.29 -17.83
CA MET A 58 31.83 13.69 -18.20
C MET A 58 30.95 13.81 -19.45
N LEU A 59 31.20 12.98 -20.47
CA LEU A 59 30.39 12.91 -21.68
C LEU A 59 28.93 12.53 -21.37
N LEU A 60 28.72 11.50 -20.54
CA LEU A 60 27.39 11.08 -20.13
C LEU A 60 26.63 12.17 -19.37
N ASN A 61 27.32 12.95 -18.53
CA ASN A 61 26.71 14.06 -17.80
C ASN A 61 26.25 15.19 -18.72
N VAL A 62 26.97 15.45 -19.83
CA VAL A 62 26.56 16.45 -20.83
C VAL A 62 25.38 15.96 -21.67
N LEU A 63 25.39 14.69 -22.08
CA LEU A 63 24.33 14.09 -22.90
C LEU A 63 23.03 13.87 -22.11
N LYS A 64 23.13 13.50 -20.83
CA LYS A 64 22.00 13.29 -19.93
C LYS A 64 22.31 13.93 -18.56
N PRO A 65 22.12 15.25 -18.41
CA PRO A 65 22.34 15.91 -17.14
C PRO A 65 21.39 15.33 -16.09
N THR A 66 21.97 14.65 -15.11
CA THR A 66 21.20 14.03 -14.03
C THR A 66 20.67 15.15 -13.14
N GLY A 67 19.34 15.20 -12.95
CA GLY A 67 18.70 16.24 -12.12
C GLY A 67 18.22 17.48 -12.90
N ALA A 68 18.08 17.40 -14.23
CA ALA A 68 17.28 18.34 -14.99
C ALA A 68 15.79 17.95 -14.96
N VAL A 69 14.90 18.93 -15.12
CA VAL A 69 13.44 18.71 -15.17
C VAL A 69 13.04 17.80 -16.35
N GLY A 70 13.76 17.85 -17.48
CA GLY A 70 13.54 16.96 -18.63
C GLY A 70 12.09 16.96 -19.11
N GLU A 71 11.53 15.78 -19.37
CA GLU A 71 10.10 15.55 -19.68
C GLU A 71 9.29 15.12 -18.45
N SER A 72 9.80 15.37 -17.23
CA SER A 72 9.08 14.95 -16.02
C SER A 72 7.84 15.80 -15.79
N SER A 73 6.71 15.12 -15.54
CA SER A 73 5.43 15.75 -15.20
C SER A 73 5.40 16.23 -13.74
N ILE A 74 6.17 15.59 -12.85
CA ILE A 74 6.22 15.90 -11.42
C ILE A 74 7.68 16.17 -11.03
N ILE A 75 7.92 17.34 -10.46
CA ILE A 75 9.23 17.82 -10.05
C ILE A 75 9.25 17.96 -8.53
N GLY A 76 10.33 17.52 -7.90
CA GLY A 76 10.60 17.77 -6.48
C GLY A 76 11.83 18.66 -6.31
N ASP A 77 11.75 19.65 -5.42
CA ASP A 77 12.91 20.41 -4.98
C ASP A 77 13.73 19.61 -3.97
N ARG A 78 14.95 19.24 -4.35
CA ARG A 78 15.85 18.42 -3.52
C ARG A 78 16.17 19.07 -2.17
N ASP A 79 16.17 20.40 -2.10
CA ASP A 79 16.60 21.12 -0.90
C ASP A 79 15.43 21.33 0.08
N SER A 80 14.24 21.68 -0.43
CA SER A 80 13.07 21.99 0.40
C SER A 80 12.05 20.86 0.54
N GLY A 81 12.13 19.83 -0.30
CA GLY A 81 11.11 18.78 -0.37
C GLY A 81 9.81 19.21 -1.06
N ALA A 82 9.72 20.47 -1.53
CA ALA A 82 8.53 20.99 -2.20
C ALA A 82 8.24 20.25 -3.51
N ILE A 83 6.97 19.95 -3.78
CA ILE A 83 6.52 19.23 -4.97
C ILE A 83 5.87 20.22 -5.94
N TYR A 84 6.11 20.05 -7.22
CA TYR A 84 5.57 20.85 -8.31
C TYR A 84 4.97 19.95 -9.39
N ALA A 85 3.80 20.31 -9.88
CA ALA A 85 3.16 19.71 -11.05
C ALA A 85 3.49 20.55 -12.29
N ARG A 86 3.96 19.91 -13.36
CA ARG A 86 4.18 20.56 -14.64
C ARG A 86 2.96 20.40 -15.54
N ILE A 87 2.34 21.52 -15.88
CA ILE A 87 1.15 21.58 -16.74
C ILE A 87 1.42 22.66 -17.78
N ASP A 88 1.34 22.31 -19.07
CA ASP A 88 1.55 23.23 -20.19
C ASP A 88 2.85 24.06 -20.09
N GLY A 89 3.94 23.42 -19.62
CA GLY A 89 5.25 24.07 -19.48
C GLY A 89 5.40 25.00 -18.27
N ARG A 90 4.38 25.11 -17.39
CA ARG A 90 4.40 25.89 -16.15
C ARG A 90 4.44 24.98 -14.93
N LEU A 91 5.18 25.37 -13.89
CA LEU A 91 5.28 24.64 -12.63
C LEU A 91 4.29 25.18 -11.60
N TYR A 92 3.38 24.34 -11.13
CA TYR A 92 2.43 24.66 -10.08
C TYR A 92 2.87 24.00 -8.78
N PRO A 93 3.20 24.75 -7.72
CA PRO A 93 3.50 24.15 -6.44
C PRO A 93 2.29 23.36 -5.94
N ALA A 94 2.51 22.14 -5.45
CA ALA A 94 1.47 21.22 -5.03
C ALA A 94 1.57 20.94 -3.52
N LEU A 95 0.43 20.97 -2.83
CA LEU A 95 0.35 20.69 -1.39
C LEU A 95 0.80 19.26 -1.01
N ASN A 96 0.63 18.30 -1.91
CA ASN A 96 1.02 16.91 -1.70
C ASN A 96 1.26 16.19 -3.05
N LEU A 97 1.95 15.06 -3.00
CA LEU A 97 2.24 14.23 -4.16
C LEU A 97 0.97 13.75 -4.87
N THR A 98 -0.07 13.40 -4.11
CA THR A 98 -1.36 12.95 -4.65
C THR A 98 -1.99 14.04 -5.52
N SER A 99 -1.98 15.29 -5.07
CA SER A 99 -2.47 16.44 -5.83
C SER A 99 -1.67 16.66 -7.11
N ALA A 100 -0.34 16.53 -7.06
CA ALA A 100 0.49 16.63 -8.25
C ALA A 100 0.22 15.51 -9.28
N ARG A 101 -0.02 14.28 -8.79
CA ARG A 101 -0.42 13.15 -9.64
C ARG A 101 -1.77 13.35 -10.29
N LEU A 102 -2.76 13.83 -9.53
CA LEU A 102 -4.09 14.13 -10.04
C LEU A 102 -4.05 15.25 -11.08
N ALA A 103 -3.30 16.33 -10.81
CA ALA A 103 -3.21 17.47 -11.71
C ALA A 103 -2.46 17.14 -13.02
N THR A 104 -1.49 16.23 -12.97
CA THR A 104 -0.73 15.79 -14.17
C THR A 104 -1.34 14.57 -14.87
N GLY A 105 -2.31 13.90 -14.24
CA GLY A 105 -2.88 12.65 -14.75
C GLY A 105 -1.91 11.46 -14.78
N THR A 106 -0.78 11.53 -14.05
CA THR A 106 0.26 10.49 -14.07
C THR A 106 0.56 9.96 -12.67
N ALA A 107 0.87 8.66 -12.56
CA ALA A 107 1.25 8.01 -11.30
C ALA A 107 2.76 8.06 -11.02
N ASN A 108 3.50 8.91 -11.74
CA ASN A 108 4.95 8.96 -11.69
C ASN A 108 5.48 9.41 -10.31
N GLN A 109 6.75 9.11 -10.06
CA GLN A 109 7.47 9.63 -8.90
C GLN A 109 8.08 11.01 -9.25
N PRO A 110 8.25 11.90 -8.25
CA PRO A 110 8.91 13.18 -8.47
C PRO A 110 10.34 13.01 -8.98
N THR A 111 10.70 13.81 -9.97
CA THR A 111 12.11 13.96 -10.36
C THR A 111 12.74 15.03 -9.48
N TRP A 112 13.71 14.63 -8.66
CA TRP A 112 14.36 15.52 -7.69
C TRP A 112 15.48 16.34 -8.33
N VAL A 113 15.24 17.64 -8.48
CA VAL A 113 16.14 18.61 -9.12
C VAL A 113 16.60 19.66 -8.11
N LYS A 114 17.63 20.42 -8.46
CA LYS A 114 18.06 21.58 -7.67
C LYS A 114 17.07 22.74 -7.88
N ARG A 115 16.93 23.59 -6.87
CA ARG A 115 16.09 24.80 -6.96
C ARG A 115 16.43 25.70 -8.16
N SER A 116 17.69 25.74 -8.59
CA SER A 116 18.13 26.48 -9.77
C SER A 116 17.50 26.00 -11.09
N GLU A 117 17.12 24.72 -11.18
CA GLU A 117 16.41 24.19 -12.36
C GLU A 117 14.93 24.55 -12.34
N ILE A 118 14.32 24.56 -11.16
CA ILE A 118 12.90 24.94 -10.97
C ILE A 118 12.71 26.42 -11.35
N ALA A 119 13.66 27.28 -10.96
CA ALA A 119 13.62 28.71 -11.25
C ALA A 119 13.68 29.07 -12.75
N LYS A 120 14.02 28.11 -13.63
CA LYS A 120 14.02 28.31 -15.08
C LYS A 120 12.61 28.27 -15.69
N TYR A 121 11.62 27.76 -14.95
CA TYR A 121 10.25 27.61 -15.42
C TYR A 121 9.36 28.68 -14.78
N PRO A 122 8.33 29.15 -15.49
CA PRO A 122 7.34 30.02 -14.88
C PRO A 122 6.58 29.25 -13.78
N THR A 123 6.32 29.91 -12.66
CA THR A 123 5.58 29.34 -11.54
C THR A 123 4.11 29.78 -11.60
N GLY A 124 3.19 28.86 -11.30
CA GLY A 124 1.76 29.12 -11.15
C GLY A 124 1.33 29.25 -9.68
N PRO A 125 0.03 29.49 -9.42
CA PRO A 125 -0.52 29.44 -8.07
C PRO A 125 -0.37 28.06 -7.42
N LEU A 126 -0.46 28.04 -6.08
CA LEU A 126 -0.48 26.81 -5.29
C LEU A 126 -1.73 26.00 -5.59
N ILE A 127 -1.55 24.70 -5.87
CA ILE A 127 -2.64 23.76 -6.13
C ILE A 127 -2.63 22.62 -5.11
N GLY A 128 -3.80 22.00 -4.94
CA GLY A 128 -3.92 20.72 -4.26
C GLY A 128 -5.07 20.64 -3.25
N ILE A 129 -5.23 19.44 -2.71
CA ILE A 129 -6.30 19.08 -1.79
C ILE A 129 -5.69 18.98 -0.38
N PRO A 130 -6.05 19.90 0.54
CA PRO A 130 -5.62 19.81 1.93
C PRO A 130 -6.03 18.48 2.57
N GLY A 131 -5.12 17.84 3.31
CA GLY A 131 -5.39 16.56 3.99
C GLY A 131 -5.36 15.31 3.10
N ALA A 132 -5.11 15.44 1.80
CA ALA A 132 -4.93 14.26 0.95
C ALA A 132 -3.68 13.46 1.37
N PRO A 133 -3.73 12.12 1.32
CA PRO A 133 -2.64 11.28 1.78
C PRO A 133 -1.38 11.49 0.92
N ALA A 134 -0.21 11.45 1.55
CA ALA A 134 1.07 11.60 0.85
C ALA A 134 1.43 10.37 0.01
N ALA A 135 0.96 9.19 0.43
CA ALA A 135 1.18 7.92 -0.24
C ALA A 135 -0.13 7.14 -0.34
N MET A 136 -0.31 6.42 -1.44
CA MET A 136 -1.45 5.52 -1.66
C MET A 136 -0.91 4.10 -1.91
N PRO A 137 -0.28 3.46 -0.91
CA PRO A 137 0.12 2.06 -1.04
C PRO A 137 -1.14 1.21 -1.14
N VAL A 138 -1.22 0.39 -2.19
CA VAL A 138 -2.31 -0.56 -2.37
C VAL A 138 -1.81 -1.93 -1.91
N ASN A 139 -2.49 -2.51 -0.91
CA ASN A 139 -2.28 -3.90 -0.58
C ASN A 139 -2.94 -4.78 -1.64
N ARG A 140 -2.14 -5.54 -2.41
CA ARG A 140 -2.61 -6.44 -3.48
C ARG A 140 -2.85 -7.86 -2.99
N GLY A 141 -3.18 -8.04 -1.71
CA GLY A 141 -3.55 -9.35 -1.16
C GLY A 141 -4.67 -10.00 -1.97
N ALA A 142 -4.67 -11.34 -2.02
CA ALA A 142 -5.57 -12.10 -2.89
C ALA A 142 -7.05 -12.06 -2.48
N ILE A 143 -7.33 -11.75 -1.20
CA ILE A 143 -8.68 -11.79 -0.63
C ILE A 143 -9.05 -10.41 -0.13
N SER A 144 -10.18 -9.88 -0.62
CA SER A 144 -10.83 -8.71 -0.03
C SER A 144 -11.69 -9.17 1.13
N ALA A 145 -11.32 -8.78 2.35
CA ALA A 145 -12.05 -9.12 3.55
C ALA A 145 -12.41 -7.82 4.28
N TRP A 146 -13.69 -7.69 4.61
CA TRP A 146 -14.26 -6.54 5.30
C TRP A 146 -15.15 -7.04 6.42
N ALA A 147 -15.04 -6.41 7.58
CA ALA A 147 -15.91 -6.69 8.71
C ALA A 147 -16.37 -5.38 9.36
N VAL A 148 -17.61 -5.38 9.81
CA VAL A 148 -18.17 -4.35 10.69
C VAL A 148 -18.47 -5.03 12.01
N CYS A 149 -17.93 -4.48 13.09
CA CYS A 149 -18.08 -5.00 14.43
C CYS A 149 -18.77 -3.95 15.30
N ASP A 150 -19.86 -4.36 15.94
CA ASP A 150 -20.46 -3.58 17.02
C ASP A 150 -20.01 -4.16 18.36
N THR A 151 -19.53 -3.28 19.23
CA THR A 151 -19.40 -3.59 20.66
C THR A 151 -20.63 -3.02 21.35
N ALA A 152 -21.59 -3.88 21.65
CA ALA A 152 -22.83 -3.51 22.31
C ALA A 152 -22.58 -3.05 23.75
N GLY A 153 -23.41 -2.10 24.21
CA GLY A 153 -23.50 -1.74 25.61
C GLY A 153 -24.14 -2.85 26.46
N ARG A 154 -24.34 -2.57 27.75
CA ARG A 154 -25.06 -3.50 28.64
C ARG A 154 -26.52 -3.64 28.20
N PRO A 155 -27.14 -4.83 28.33
CA PRO A 155 -28.58 -4.97 28.09
C PRO A 155 -29.36 -3.97 28.95
N ARG A 156 -30.41 -3.37 28.37
CA ARG A 156 -31.23 -2.31 28.99
C ARG A 156 -30.46 -1.03 29.38
N SER A 157 -29.23 -0.83 28.91
CA SER A 157 -28.60 0.50 28.94
C SER A 157 -28.99 1.28 27.69
N GLY A 158 -29.11 2.60 27.80
CA GLY A 158 -29.23 3.50 26.64
C GLY A 158 -27.87 3.82 26.01
N GLU A 159 -26.88 2.93 26.20
CA GLU A 159 -25.52 3.14 25.74
C GLU A 159 -25.40 2.71 24.29
N LYS A 160 -24.95 3.63 23.44
CA LYS A 160 -24.83 3.38 22.01
C LYS A 160 -23.67 2.41 21.74
N PRO A 161 -23.84 1.48 20.77
CA PRO A 161 -22.77 0.57 20.40
C PRO A 161 -21.58 1.32 19.79
N VAL A 162 -20.38 0.84 20.08
CA VAL A 162 -19.15 1.32 19.44
C VAL A 162 -18.91 0.53 18.16
N VAL A 163 -18.89 1.24 17.03
CA VAL A 163 -18.70 0.65 15.70
C VAL A 163 -17.23 0.63 15.33
N THR A 164 -16.75 -0.52 14.87
CA THR A 164 -15.39 -0.69 14.33
C THR A 164 -15.46 -1.32 12.95
N SER A 165 -14.81 -0.70 11.96
CA SER A 165 -14.62 -1.28 10.63
C SER A 165 -13.23 -1.89 10.52
N ILE A 166 -13.14 -3.13 10.04
CA ILE A 166 -11.87 -3.84 9.86
C ILE A 166 -11.72 -4.20 8.39
N ALA A 167 -10.61 -3.77 7.79
CA ALA A 167 -10.19 -4.18 6.46
C ALA A 167 -9.08 -5.24 6.60
N GLY A 168 -9.41 -6.50 6.31
CA GLY A 168 -8.49 -7.64 6.45
C GLY A 168 -9.20 -8.90 6.92
N THR A 169 -8.51 -10.04 6.76
CA THR A 169 -9.03 -11.34 7.22
C THR A 169 -9.04 -11.39 8.74
N LEU A 170 -10.19 -11.75 9.31
CA LEU A 170 -10.30 -11.98 10.74
C LEU A 170 -9.68 -13.34 11.08
N ASN A 171 -8.67 -13.32 11.94
CA ASN A 171 -8.08 -14.54 12.48
C ASN A 171 -8.82 -14.90 13.77
N GLY A 172 -9.39 -16.11 13.86
CA GLY A 172 -10.21 -16.56 15.00
C GLY A 172 -9.46 -16.78 16.33
N GLY A 173 -8.33 -16.11 16.55
CA GLY A 173 -7.46 -16.30 17.72
C GLY A 173 -7.93 -15.61 19.01
N GLY A 174 -9.23 -15.33 19.15
CA GLY A 174 -9.78 -14.56 20.28
C GLY A 174 -10.97 -15.24 20.96
N ARG A 175 -11.70 -14.48 21.78
CA ARG A 175 -12.97 -14.93 22.40
C ARG A 175 -14.16 -14.89 21.44
N ALA A 176 -13.96 -14.35 20.24
CA ALA A 176 -15.00 -14.28 19.23
C ALA A 176 -15.13 -15.63 18.52
N ALA A 177 -16.35 -16.12 18.41
CA ALA A 177 -16.70 -17.32 17.65
C ALA A 177 -17.81 -16.98 16.66
N PRO A 178 -17.91 -17.71 15.52
CA PRO A 178 -19.11 -17.66 14.70
C PRO A 178 -20.35 -17.94 15.53
N LEU A 179 -21.45 -17.25 15.22
CA LEU A 179 -22.74 -17.56 15.81
C LEU A 179 -23.13 -18.99 15.41
N ALA A 180 -23.51 -19.83 16.38
CA ALA A 180 -23.97 -21.18 16.12
C ALA A 180 -25.30 -21.18 15.34
N ASP A 181 -25.57 -22.24 14.58
CA ASP A 181 -26.77 -22.33 13.73
C ASP A 181 -28.08 -22.35 14.52
N ASP A 182 -28.03 -22.78 15.78
CA ASP A 182 -29.15 -22.83 16.74
C ASP A 182 -29.18 -21.61 17.69
N ALA A 183 -28.29 -20.63 17.48
CA ALA A 183 -28.20 -19.44 18.30
C ALA A 183 -28.70 -18.19 17.56
N GLY A 184 -29.26 -17.26 18.33
CA GLY A 184 -29.71 -15.95 17.85
C GLY A 184 -29.36 -14.84 18.82
N VAL A 185 -29.15 -13.64 18.31
CA VAL A 185 -28.91 -12.44 19.12
C VAL A 185 -30.10 -11.50 18.98
N LEU A 186 -30.74 -11.17 20.11
CA LEU A 186 -31.84 -10.23 20.16
C LEU A 186 -31.30 -8.80 20.20
N VAL A 187 -31.75 -7.96 19.28
CA VAL A 187 -31.23 -6.59 19.10
C VAL A 187 -32.35 -5.58 18.91
N THR A 188 -32.06 -4.31 19.19
CA THR A 188 -32.94 -3.18 18.90
C THR A 188 -32.30 -2.19 17.94
N PHE A 189 -33.11 -1.65 17.04
CA PHE A 189 -32.72 -0.57 16.13
C PHE A 189 -33.91 0.35 15.89
N GLU A 190 -33.73 1.65 16.15
CA GLU A 190 -34.76 2.68 15.98
C GLU A 190 -36.11 2.31 16.64
N GLY A 191 -36.07 1.73 17.84
CA GLY A 191 -37.26 1.34 18.61
C GLY A 191 -37.92 0.03 18.19
N ASN A 192 -37.43 -0.62 17.13
CA ASN A 192 -37.91 -1.93 16.68
C ASN A 192 -36.97 -3.06 17.16
N THR A 193 -37.54 -4.24 17.40
CA THR A 193 -36.79 -5.41 17.85
C THR A 193 -36.56 -6.37 16.68
N TYR A 194 -35.34 -6.92 16.62
CA TYR A 194 -34.93 -7.88 15.60
C TYR A 194 -34.18 -9.04 16.25
N VAL A 195 -34.15 -10.17 15.54
CA VAL A 195 -33.24 -11.28 15.85
C VAL A 195 -32.22 -11.42 14.72
N ILE A 196 -30.94 -11.54 15.08
CA ILE A 196 -29.85 -11.88 14.18
C ILE A 196 -29.59 -13.37 14.31
N TRP A 197 -29.61 -14.08 13.19
CA TRP A 197 -29.43 -15.53 13.13
C TRP A 197 -28.93 -15.92 11.73
N GLY A 198 -28.14 -16.98 11.60
CA GLY A 198 -27.72 -17.50 10.28
C GLY A 198 -27.21 -16.45 9.29
N GLY A 199 -26.55 -15.39 9.77
CA GLY A 199 -26.02 -14.29 8.94
C GLY A 199 -27.07 -13.30 8.39
N LYS A 200 -28.29 -13.27 8.93
CA LYS A 200 -29.37 -12.35 8.50
C LYS A 200 -30.12 -11.78 9.70
N ARG A 201 -31.00 -10.80 9.45
CA ARG A 201 -31.87 -10.18 10.45
C ARG A 201 -33.34 -10.30 10.09
N SER A 202 -34.17 -10.57 11.09
CA SER A 202 -35.62 -10.63 10.95
C SER A 202 -36.28 -9.80 12.04
N GLN A 203 -37.30 -9.02 11.68
CA GLN A 203 -38.05 -8.25 12.67
C GLN A 203 -38.89 -9.21 13.52
N VAL A 204 -38.98 -8.93 14.82
CA VAL A 204 -39.80 -9.71 15.76
C VAL A 204 -40.63 -8.76 16.61
N ASP A 205 -41.87 -9.17 16.91
CA ASP A 205 -42.69 -8.48 17.90
C ASP A 205 -42.49 -9.12 19.28
N PRO A 206 -41.81 -8.44 20.23
CA PRO A 206 -41.60 -8.97 21.57
C PRO A 206 -42.89 -9.06 22.40
N ALA A 207 -43.98 -8.40 21.98
CA ALA A 207 -45.28 -8.53 22.63
C ALA A 207 -46.03 -9.81 22.21
N SER A 208 -45.65 -10.42 21.08
CA SER A 208 -46.29 -11.64 20.59
C SER A 208 -45.84 -12.86 21.39
N ARG A 209 -46.73 -13.38 22.23
CA ARG A 209 -46.45 -14.55 23.08
C ARG A 209 -46.16 -15.82 22.27
N ALA A 210 -46.75 -15.97 21.09
CA ALA A 210 -46.45 -17.07 20.19
C ALA A 210 -44.97 -17.04 19.76
N ILE A 211 -44.45 -15.86 19.42
CA ILE A 211 -43.05 -15.69 19.00
C ILE A 211 -42.10 -15.87 20.17
N THR A 212 -42.38 -15.26 21.33
CA THR A 212 -41.49 -15.38 22.48
C THR A 212 -41.41 -16.81 23.00
N LEU A 213 -42.52 -17.57 23.02
CA LEU A 213 -42.50 -18.99 23.38
C LEU A 213 -41.77 -19.84 22.33
N SER A 214 -42.06 -19.66 21.04
CA SER A 214 -41.45 -20.46 19.97
C SER A 214 -39.94 -20.22 19.83
N LEU A 215 -39.47 -18.99 20.10
CA LEU A 215 -38.05 -18.64 20.05
C LEU A 215 -37.34 -18.79 21.41
N GLY A 216 -38.04 -19.22 22.46
CA GLY A 216 -37.47 -19.35 23.81
C GLY A 216 -37.03 -18.02 24.44
N LEU A 217 -37.65 -16.91 24.04
CA LEU A 217 -37.36 -15.59 24.59
C LEU A 217 -38.10 -15.41 25.92
N ASP A 218 -37.37 -15.55 27.03
CA ASP A 218 -37.87 -15.19 28.35
C ASP A 218 -37.65 -13.68 28.58
N PRO A 219 -38.70 -12.85 28.70
CA PRO A 219 -38.55 -11.40 28.95
C PRO A 219 -37.83 -11.06 30.26
N GLY A 220 -37.80 -12.00 31.22
CA GLY A 220 -37.10 -11.85 32.49
C GLY A 220 -35.58 -11.96 32.36
N VAL A 221 -35.10 -12.78 31.42
CA VAL A 221 -33.69 -13.14 31.26
C VAL A 221 -33.07 -12.53 30.00
N THR A 222 -33.81 -12.56 28.89
CA THR A 222 -33.36 -12.09 27.58
C THR A 222 -33.77 -10.65 27.39
N SER A 223 -32.81 -9.79 27.07
CA SER A 223 -33.07 -8.37 26.77
C SER A 223 -32.31 -7.96 25.52
N PRO A 224 -32.96 -7.20 24.62
CA PRO A 224 -32.29 -6.76 23.42
C PRO A 224 -31.15 -5.79 23.75
N VAL A 225 -30.13 -5.80 22.90
CA VAL A 225 -29.07 -4.81 22.89
C VAL A 225 -29.19 -3.90 21.66
N GLU A 226 -28.90 -2.62 21.83
CA GLU A 226 -28.94 -1.67 20.70
C GLU A 226 -27.78 -1.97 19.72
N ILE A 227 -28.09 -1.96 18.42
CA ILE A 227 -27.11 -2.11 17.34
C ILE A 227 -26.97 -0.82 16.52
N SER A 228 -25.83 -0.67 15.87
CA SER A 228 -25.54 0.45 15.01
C SER A 228 -26.23 0.32 13.66
N ARG A 229 -26.40 1.47 12.98
CA ARG A 229 -26.85 1.49 11.59
C ARG A 229 -25.93 0.69 10.68
N ALA A 230 -24.62 0.73 10.91
CA ALA A 230 -23.63 0.06 10.07
C ALA A 230 -23.78 -1.47 10.11
N LEU A 231 -23.98 -2.05 11.30
CA LEU A 231 -24.26 -3.49 11.43
C LEU A 231 -25.66 -3.84 10.91
N PHE A 232 -26.66 -3.01 11.19
CA PHE A 232 -28.03 -3.21 10.71
C PHE A 232 -28.13 -3.26 9.18
N ASP A 233 -27.46 -2.33 8.49
CA ASP A 233 -27.42 -2.25 7.03
C ASP A 233 -26.52 -3.34 6.42
N GLY A 234 -25.50 -3.81 7.16
CA GLY A 234 -24.63 -4.90 6.75
C GLY A 234 -25.27 -6.30 6.80
N LEU A 235 -26.36 -6.46 7.56
CA LEU A 235 -27.09 -7.72 7.69
C LEU A 235 -28.28 -7.77 6.73
N PRO A 236 -28.37 -8.79 5.86
CA PRO A 236 -29.53 -8.99 4.99
C PRO A 236 -30.84 -9.08 5.79
N ALA A 237 -31.84 -8.31 5.37
CA ALA A 237 -33.17 -8.36 5.95
C ALA A 237 -33.97 -9.52 5.36
N THR A 238 -34.70 -10.24 6.21
CA THR A 238 -35.74 -11.18 5.79
C THR A 238 -37.12 -10.67 6.18
N GLU A 239 -38.16 -11.42 5.81
CA GLU A 239 -39.51 -11.22 6.31
C GLU A 239 -39.53 -11.24 7.86
N PRO A 240 -40.45 -10.48 8.48
CA PRO A 240 -40.67 -10.53 9.92
C PRO A 240 -41.03 -11.95 10.38
N LEU A 241 -40.48 -12.38 11.52
CA LEU A 241 -40.89 -13.63 12.14
C LEU A 241 -42.20 -13.38 12.86
N ARG A 242 -43.28 -13.82 12.20
CA ARG A 242 -44.62 -13.85 12.75
C ARG A 242 -45.24 -15.21 12.47
N VAL A 243 -46.27 -15.56 13.24
CA VAL A 243 -47.11 -16.70 12.89
C VAL A 243 -47.74 -16.39 11.54
N PRO A 244 -47.58 -17.23 10.51
CA PRO A 244 -48.20 -17.00 9.22
C PRO A 244 -49.72 -16.98 9.34
N ASP A 245 -50.35 -16.06 8.61
CA ASP A 245 -51.80 -16.07 8.50
C ASP A 245 -52.22 -17.28 7.65
N VAL A 246 -52.92 -18.22 8.27
CA VAL A 246 -53.48 -19.39 7.57
C VAL A 246 -54.91 -19.07 7.19
N PRO A 247 -55.23 -18.95 5.89
CA PRO A 247 -56.61 -18.71 5.45
C PRO A 247 -57.53 -19.82 5.95
N GLN A 248 -58.73 -19.44 6.41
CA GLN A 248 -59.74 -20.36 6.95
C GLN A 248 -59.27 -21.17 8.17
N ALA A 249 -58.27 -20.70 8.93
CA ALA A 249 -57.84 -21.35 10.17
C ALA A 249 -59.03 -21.66 11.09
N GLY A 250 -59.09 -22.88 11.61
CA GLY A 250 -60.17 -23.39 12.45
C GLY A 250 -61.38 -23.98 11.70
N ALA A 251 -61.49 -23.77 10.38
CA ALA A 251 -62.51 -24.43 9.57
C ALA A 251 -62.22 -25.94 9.41
N PRO A 252 -63.24 -26.79 9.19
CA PRO A 252 -63.01 -28.21 8.90
C PRO A 252 -62.11 -28.41 7.68
N SER A 253 -61.14 -29.31 7.79
CA SER A 253 -60.27 -29.65 6.67
C SER A 253 -61.03 -30.45 5.61
N THR A 254 -60.84 -30.09 4.33
CA THR A 254 -61.35 -30.85 3.18
C THR A 254 -60.50 -32.07 2.84
N TRP A 255 -59.25 -32.11 3.30
CA TRP A 255 -58.29 -33.18 3.00
C TRP A 255 -58.12 -34.19 4.14
N VAL A 256 -58.36 -33.77 5.39
CA VAL A 256 -58.16 -34.62 6.57
C VAL A 256 -59.43 -34.62 7.42
N SER A 257 -60.19 -35.71 7.36
CA SER A 257 -61.43 -35.90 8.10
C SER A 257 -61.21 -35.77 9.62
N GLY A 258 -62.03 -34.95 10.27
CA GLY A 258 -61.95 -34.72 11.72
C GLY A 258 -60.85 -33.72 12.16
N SER A 259 -60.09 -33.14 11.22
CA SER A 259 -59.10 -32.10 11.50
C SER A 259 -59.58 -30.71 11.07
N GLN A 260 -58.89 -29.67 11.54
CA GLN A 260 -59.14 -28.28 11.19
C GLN A 260 -57.97 -27.69 10.39
N VAL A 261 -58.27 -26.75 9.50
CA VAL A 261 -57.25 -25.98 8.77
C VAL A 261 -56.37 -25.22 9.78
N GLY A 262 -55.05 -25.36 9.65
CA GLY A 262 -54.08 -24.76 10.57
C GLY A 262 -53.73 -25.61 11.80
N ALA A 263 -54.36 -26.77 12.01
CA ALA A 263 -53.97 -27.70 13.07
C ALA A 263 -52.66 -28.44 12.73
N VAL A 264 -51.82 -28.65 13.74
CA VAL A 264 -50.61 -29.48 13.64
C VAL A 264 -50.96 -30.90 14.08
N LEU A 265 -50.67 -31.87 13.21
CA LEU A 265 -50.90 -33.30 13.46
C LEU A 265 -49.55 -33.97 13.74
N GLN A 266 -49.57 -35.01 14.57
CA GLN A 266 -48.41 -35.84 14.91
C GLN A 266 -48.54 -37.23 14.28
#